data_AF-A0AA41YE01-F1
#
_entry.id   AF-A0AA41YE01-F1
#
_cell.length_a   1.000
_cell.length_b   1.000
_cell.length_c   1.000
_cell.angle_alpha   90.00
_cell.angle_beta   90.00
_cell.angle_gamma   90.00
#
_symmetry.space_group_name_H-M   'P 1'
#
loop_
_entity.id
_entity.type
_entity.pdbx_description
1 polymer ?
#
loop_
_entity_poly.entity_id
_entity_poly.type
_entity_poly.pdbx_seq_one_letter_code
_entity_poly.pdbx_strand_id
1 'polypeptide(L)'
;MKDEHNRIRGLQRLEKRVKTGKLTKSNINNKGYNKYLRMQGDVTIEIDYEKFNQDKVWDGLKGYATNTKLRDKQVIENYKNLWHIEKAFRMSKTDLRIRPIYHRLRH
;
A
#
# COMPACT_ATOMS: atom_id res chain seq x y z
N MET A 1 -7.79 13.19 -4.68
CA MET A 1 -6.55 12.54 -5.20
C MET A 1 -6.66 11.01 -5.13
N LYS A 2 -5.74 10.23 -5.74
CA LYS A 2 -5.80 8.75 -5.74
C LYS A 2 -5.76 8.14 -4.33
N ASP A 3 -4.91 8.67 -3.45
CA ASP A 3 -4.71 8.12 -2.10
C ASP A 3 -5.92 8.38 -1.20
N GLU A 4 -6.43 9.61 -1.21
CA GLU A 4 -7.70 9.98 -0.57
C GLU A 4 -8.86 9.06 -1.01
N HIS A 5 -8.99 8.83 -2.33
CA HIS A 5 -10.02 7.96 -2.88
C HIS A 5 -9.88 6.51 -2.39
N ASN A 6 -8.64 6.01 -2.32
CA ASN A 6 -8.35 4.69 -1.79
C ASN A 6 -8.68 4.60 -0.29
N ARG A 7 -8.33 5.62 0.49
CA ARG A 7 -8.61 5.73 1.93
C ARG A 7 -10.13 5.71 2.20
N ILE A 8 -10.91 6.53 1.50
CA ILE A 8 -12.38 6.56 1.62
C ILE A 8 -13.00 5.22 1.23
N ARG A 9 -12.60 4.65 0.10
CA ARG A 9 -13.09 3.33 -0.35
C ARG A 9 -12.74 2.23 0.65
N GLY A 10 -11.57 2.31 1.28
CA GLY A 10 -11.13 1.41 2.34
C GLY A 10 -12.04 1.47 3.57
N LEU A 11 -12.37 2.67 4.04
CA LEU A 11 -13.29 2.90 5.14
C LEU A 11 -14.68 2.32 4.86
N GLN A 12 -15.26 2.61 3.69
CA GLN A 12 -16.58 2.09 3.30
C GLN A 12 -16.64 0.55 3.32
N ARG A 13 -15.55 -0.11 2.92
CA ARG A 13 -15.43 -1.58 3.00
C ARG A 13 -15.34 -2.05 4.44
N LEU A 14 -14.61 -1.32 5.28
CA LEU A 14 -14.47 -1.63 6.70
C LEU A 14 -15.82 -1.52 7.42
N GLU A 15 -16.58 -0.47 7.18
CA GLU A 15 -17.92 -0.26 7.73
C GLU A 15 -18.88 -1.40 7.37
N LYS A 16 -18.87 -1.83 6.11
CA LYS A 16 -19.66 -3.00 5.67
C LYS A 16 -19.25 -4.27 6.41
N ARG A 17 -17.95 -4.48 6.63
CA ARG A 17 -17.45 -5.66 7.37
C ARG A 17 -17.81 -5.62 8.86
N VAL A 18 -17.74 -4.46 9.49
CA VAL A 18 -18.16 -4.28 10.89
C VAL A 18 -19.67 -4.55 11.02
N LYS A 19 -20.49 -3.98 10.13
CA LYS A 19 -21.95 -4.20 10.12
C LYS A 19 -22.35 -5.67 9.95
N THR A 20 -21.55 -6.47 9.26
CA THR A 20 -21.83 -7.90 9.07
C THR A 20 -21.43 -8.77 10.25
N GLY A 21 -20.77 -8.23 11.29
CA GLY A 21 -20.38 -8.98 12.48
C GLY A 21 -19.29 -10.04 12.24
N LYS A 22 -18.69 -10.10 11.05
CA LYS A 22 -17.68 -11.11 10.66
C LYS A 22 -16.26 -10.80 11.15
N LEU A 23 -16.08 -9.72 11.89
CA LEU A 23 -14.76 -9.30 12.37
C LEU A 23 -14.45 -9.96 13.70
N THR A 24 -13.24 -10.49 13.80
CA THR A 24 -12.70 -11.09 15.03
C THR A 24 -11.40 -10.38 15.40
N LYS A 25 -10.87 -10.66 16.59
CA LYS A 25 -9.57 -10.13 17.06
C LYS A 25 -8.42 -10.39 16.07
N SER A 26 -8.48 -11.47 15.29
CA SER A 26 -7.50 -11.79 14.24
C SER A 26 -7.43 -10.74 13.11
N ASN A 27 -8.51 -9.97 12.92
CA ASN A 27 -8.60 -8.95 11.90
C ASN A 27 -7.98 -7.61 12.33
N ILE A 28 -7.69 -7.42 13.62
CA ILE A 28 -7.05 -6.22 14.14
C ILE A 28 -5.55 -6.36 13.89
N ASN A 29 -5.07 -5.62 12.91
CA ASN A 29 -3.66 -5.58 12.54
C ASN A 29 -3.35 -4.25 11.85
N ASN A 30 -2.07 -3.87 11.83
CA ASN A 30 -1.60 -2.67 11.14
C ASN A 30 -1.47 -2.86 9.61
N LYS A 31 -2.23 -3.78 8.99
CA LYS A 31 -2.20 -4.00 7.53
C LYS A 31 -3.39 -3.33 6.85
N GLY A 32 -3.09 -2.54 5.82
CA GLY A 32 -4.12 -1.87 5.01
C GLY A 32 -5.04 -1.00 5.86
N TYR A 33 -6.35 -1.14 5.66
CA TYR A 33 -7.36 -0.36 6.37
C TYR A 33 -7.78 -0.96 7.71
N ASN A 34 -7.30 -2.16 8.06
CA ASN A 34 -7.57 -2.74 9.38
C ASN A 34 -6.86 -1.97 10.50
N LYS A 35 -5.89 -1.10 10.17
CA LYS A 35 -5.21 -0.21 11.12
C LYS A 35 -6.16 0.75 11.85
N TYR A 36 -7.37 0.94 11.31
CA TYR A 36 -8.43 1.75 11.91
C TYR A 36 -9.38 0.93 12.80
N LEU A 37 -9.19 -0.38 12.92
CA LEU A 37 -10.00 -1.19 13.85
C LEU A 37 -9.43 -1.07 15.26
N ARG A 38 -10.32 -0.81 16.23
CA ARG A 38 -10.03 -0.86 17.66
C ARG A 38 -10.96 -1.86 18.34
N MET A 39 -10.52 -2.45 19.44
CA MET A 39 -11.41 -3.19 20.34
C MET A 39 -12.01 -2.23 21.36
N GLN A 40 -13.30 -2.42 21.65
CA GLN A 40 -13.96 -1.82 22.80
C GLN A 40 -14.38 -2.95 23.73
N GLY A 41 -13.78 -3.01 24.91
CA GLY A 41 -13.92 -4.15 25.82
C GLY A 41 -13.44 -5.47 25.21
N ASP A 42 -14.02 -6.59 25.65
CA ASP A 42 -13.55 -7.94 25.30
C ASP A 42 -14.12 -8.49 23.98
N VAL A 43 -15.15 -7.85 23.41
CA VAL A 43 -15.95 -8.50 22.34
C VAL A 43 -16.28 -7.58 21.16
N THR A 44 -16.37 -6.26 21.33
CA THR A 44 -16.80 -5.38 20.22
C THR A 44 -15.61 -4.78 19.45
N ILE A 45 -15.71 -4.84 18.13
CA ILE A 45 -14.73 -4.24 17.22
C ILE A 45 -15.37 -3.00 16.60
N GLU A 46 -14.72 -1.86 16.79
CA GLU A 46 -15.15 -0.58 16.29
C GLU A 46 -14.13 0.04 15.34
N ILE A 47 -14.56 1.04 14.60
CA ILE A 47 -13.70 1.84 13.74
C ILE A 47 -13.28 3.10 14.50
N ASP A 48 -11.98 3.31 14.56
CA ASP A 48 -11.36 4.54 15.01
C ASP A 48 -11.38 5.57 13.87
N TYR A 49 -12.42 6.41 13.88
CA TYR A 49 -12.59 7.50 12.92
C TYR A 49 -11.60 8.63 13.14
N GLU A 50 -11.08 8.80 14.35
CA GLU A 50 -10.10 9.84 14.66
C GLU A 50 -8.79 9.55 13.95
N LYS A 51 -8.29 8.31 14.08
CA LYS A 51 -7.11 7.83 13.35
C LYS A 51 -7.28 7.92 11.84
N PHE A 52 -8.47 7.61 11.32
CA PHE A 52 -8.77 7.77 9.89
C PHE A 52 -8.68 9.23 9.40
N ASN A 53 -9.12 10.18 10.24
CA ASN A 53 -9.10 11.60 9.92
C ASN A 53 -7.70 12.19 10.04
N GLN A 54 -6.91 11.77 11.04
CA GLN A 54 -5.50 12.14 11.17
C GLN A 54 -4.69 11.67 9.96
N ASP A 55 -4.99 10.47 9.45
CA ASP A 55 -4.31 9.91 8.28
C ASP A 55 -4.52 10.71 6.98
N LYS A 56 -5.55 11.58 6.91
CA LYS A 56 -5.80 12.46 5.77
C LYS A 56 -4.60 13.37 5.46
N VAL A 57 -3.83 13.78 6.48
CA VAL A 57 -2.67 14.68 6.31
C VAL A 57 -1.59 14.05 5.42
N TRP A 58 -1.56 12.72 5.35
CA TRP A 58 -0.58 11.97 4.57
C TRP A 58 -1.02 11.66 3.14
N ASP A 59 -2.26 11.98 2.77
CA ASP A 59 -2.77 11.69 1.42
C ASP A 59 -1.97 12.48 0.37
N GLY A 60 -1.39 11.77 -0.61
CA GLY A 60 -0.62 12.37 -1.69
C GLY A 60 0.83 12.73 -1.33
N LEU A 61 1.28 12.47 -0.10
CA LEU A 61 2.68 12.63 0.27
C LEU A 61 3.50 11.41 -0.17
N LYS A 62 4.63 11.67 -0.81
CA LYS A 62 5.61 10.64 -1.20
C LYS A 62 6.95 10.96 -0.56
N GLY A 63 7.32 10.16 0.45
CA GLY A 63 8.64 10.20 1.08
C GLY A 63 9.64 9.28 0.41
N TYR A 64 10.92 9.63 0.48
CA TYR A 64 12.03 8.77 0.09
C TYR A 64 12.93 8.55 1.31
N ALA A 65 13.14 7.28 1.69
CA ALA A 65 14.10 6.89 2.70
C ALA A 65 15.28 6.21 2.00
N THR A 66 16.48 6.76 2.17
CA THR A 66 17.68 6.28 1.48
C THR A 66 18.91 6.48 2.35
N ASN A 67 19.90 5.61 2.20
CA ASN A 67 21.19 5.67 2.88
C ASN A 67 22.26 6.43 2.09
N THR A 68 21.89 7.10 0.99
CA THR A 68 22.82 7.83 0.15
C THR A 68 23.22 9.18 0.77
N LYS A 69 24.37 9.70 0.34
CA LYS A 69 24.86 11.05 0.67
C LYS A 69 24.47 12.11 -0.38
N LEU A 70 23.66 11.73 -1.37
CA LEU A 70 23.18 12.64 -2.41
C LEU A 70 22.21 13.68 -1.82
N ARG A 71 22.14 14.84 -2.46
CA ARG A 71 21.19 15.91 -2.10
C ARG A 71 19.76 15.49 -2.43
N ASP A 72 18.80 15.95 -1.63
CA ASP A 72 17.37 15.59 -1.72
C ASP A 72 16.80 15.70 -3.14
N LYS A 73 17.12 16.78 -3.87
CA LYS A 73 16.68 16.97 -5.26
C LYS A 73 17.20 15.87 -6.20
N GLN A 74 18.46 15.49 -6.04
CA GLN A 74 19.10 14.44 -6.85
C GLN A 74 18.53 13.06 -6.51
N VAL A 75 18.19 12.81 -5.25
CA VAL A 75 17.47 11.60 -4.83
C VAL A 75 16.11 11.54 -5.55
N ILE A 76 15.31 12.59 -5.46
CA ILE A 76 13.98 12.64 -6.08
C ILE A 76 14.08 12.42 -7.60
N GLU A 77 15.06 13.04 -8.27
CA GLU A 77 15.28 12.90 -9.70
C GLU A 77 15.71 11.49 -10.10
N ASN A 78 16.69 10.91 -9.40
CA ASN A 78 17.13 9.53 -9.65
C ASN A 78 15.99 8.52 -9.45
N TYR A 79 15.17 8.68 -8.41
CA TYR A 79 14.02 7.81 -8.18
C TYR A 79 12.90 8.00 -9.22
N LYS A 80 12.75 9.18 -9.85
CA LYS A 80 11.86 9.36 -11.01
C LYS A 80 12.33 8.54 -12.22
N ASN A 81 13.63 8.38 -12.38
CA ASN A 81 14.20 7.61 -13.50
C ASN A 81 13.96 6.10 -13.39
N LEU A 82 13.66 5.55 -12.20
CA LEU A 82 13.35 4.12 -12.03
C LEU A 82 12.20 3.63 -12.91
N TRP A 83 11.22 4.48 -13.21
CA TRP A 83 10.13 4.13 -14.13
C TRP A 83 10.64 3.76 -15.54
N HIS A 84 11.80 4.27 -15.97
CA HIS A 84 12.41 3.90 -17.25
C HIS A 84 12.81 2.42 -17.28
N ILE A 85 13.26 1.89 -16.14
CA ILE A 85 13.60 0.48 -16.00
C ILE A 85 12.34 -0.38 -16.16
N GLU A 86 11.25 -0.01 -15.47
CA GLU A 86 9.95 -0.70 -15.62
C GLU A 86 9.43 -0.63 -17.06
N LYS A 87 9.57 0.53 -17.71
CA LYS A 87 9.20 0.73 -19.12
C LYS A 87 10.02 -0.16 -20.04
N ALA A 88 11.34 -0.25 -19.83
CA ALA A 88 12.22 -1.14 -20.59
C ALA A 88 11.79 -2.60 -20.45
N PHE A 89 11.57 -3.08 -19.22
CA PHE A 89 11.07 -4.44 -18.98
C PHE A 89 9.70 -4.70 -19.63
N ARG A 90 8.80 -3.71 -19.62
CA ARG A 90 7.50 -3.82 -20.27
C ARG A 90 7.65 -3.95 -21.78
N MET A 91 8.47 -3.13 -22.41
CA MET A 91 8.74 -3.19 -23.85
C MET A 91 9.40 -4.52 -24.22
N SER A 92 10.43 -4.98 -23.49
CA SER A 92 11.10 -6.26 -23.77
C SER A 92 10.15 -7.47 -23.69
N LYS A 93 9.16 -7.44 -22.79
CA LYS A 93 8.16 -8.51 -22.69
C LYS A 93 7.12 -8.47 -23.81
N THR A 94 6.71 -7.28 -24.24
CA THR A 94 5.68 -7.11 -25.27
C THR A 94 6.24 -7.23 -26.68
N ASP A 95 7.32 -6.52 -26.99
CA ASP A 95 7.93 -6.49 -28.33
C ASP A 95 8.85 -7.69 -28.58
N LEU A 96 9.74 -8.02 -27.64
CA LEU A 96 10.69 -9.12 -27.82
C LEU A 96 10.20 -10.47 -27.30
N ARG A 97 9.01 -10.55 -26.68
CA ARG A 97 8.45 -11.78 -26.06
C ARG A 97 9.42 -12.51 -25.12
N ILE A 98 10.44 -11.83 -24.58
CA ILE A 98 11.43 -12.43 -23.68
C ILE A 98 10.74 -12.65 -22.33
N ARG A 99 10.26 -13.87 -22.11
CA ARG A 99 9.71 -14.30 -20.82
C ARG A 99 10.82 -14.94 -19.99
N PRO A 100 10.77 -14.83 -18.65
CA PRO A 100 11.71 -15.53 -17.78
C PRO A 100 11.67 -17.04 -18.07
N ILE A 101 12.80 -17.61 -18.45
CA ILE A 101 12.96 -19.06 -18.63
C ILE A 101 13.47 -19.62 -17.30
N TYR A 102 12.68 -20.47 -16.66
CA TYR A 102 13.07 -21.14 -15.44
C TYR A 102 13.86 -22.41 -15.79
N HIS A 103 15.18 -22.37 -15.58
CA HIS A 103 15.99 -23.57 -15.67
C HIS A 103 15.84 -24.36 -14.36
N ARG A 104 15.29 -25.58 -14.43
CA ARG A 104 15.27 -26.51 -13.31
C ARG A 104 16.33 -27.56 -13.59
N LEU A 105 17.28 -27.73 -12.67
CA LEU A 105 18.16 -28.89 -12.67
C LEU A 105 17.29 -30.12 -12.39
N ARG A 106 17.24 -31.07 -13.34
CA ARG A 106 16.68 -32.39 -13.10
C ARG A 106 17.64 -33.13 -12.18
N HIS A 107 17.15 -33.50 -10.99
CA HIS A 107 17.75 -34.59 -10.21
C HIS A 107 17.35 -35.92 -10.82
#